data_AF-A0A266QA18-F1
#
_entry.id   AF-A0A266QA18-F1
#
_cell.length_a   1.000
_cell.length_b   1.000
_cell.length_c   1.000
_cell.angle_alpha   90.00
_cell.angle_beta   90.00
_cell.angle_gamma   90.00
#
_symmetry.space_group_name_H-M   'P 1'
#
loop_
_entity.id
_entity.type
_entity.pdbx_description
1 polymer ?
#
loop_
_entity_poly.entity_id
_entity_poly.type
_entity_poly.pdbx_seq_one_letter_code
_entity_poly.pdbx_strand_id
1 'polypeptide(L)'
;MGYSILFKRIVSLLLLVFFVSFVAYFLCFEKTLRVENNSASPMHANENTVLNRNKNSAVHSMDASLIKNESETWNPMGDAVSKREIVDWFASRGNFSFADPAAHNDYQQYDLDTLHKLGDQGDLRALDELANRTETIDQLKSILAKAAIYGSTAAITRMGTAIESEFWIGNMSAEQRKPYILEAMSFYEVAEQRGDWWGKINDGRSLLERYGVTLSDEDNFYIAKRSKEIYENFEKIRIEMGLGAFDNSVPDTVIKFYEEMLRPL
;
A
#
# COMPACT_ATOMS: atom_id res chain seq x y z
N MET A 1 -15.30 -55.85 24.76
CA MET A 1 -14.75 -55.69 23.40
C MET A 1 -15.73 -55.13 22.35
N GLY A 2 -17.06 -55.26 22.49
CA GLY A 2 -18.01 -54.78 21.47
C GLY A 2 -18.06 -53.26 21.24
N TYR A 3 -17.85 -52.44 22.28
CA TYR A 3 -17.94 -50.97 22.18
C TYR A 3 -16.90 -50.32 21.26
N SER A 4 -15.71 -50.93 21.11
CA SER A 4 -14.64 -50.39 20.27
C SER A 4 -14.98 -50.47 18.77
N ILE A 5 -15.68 -51.54 18.36
CA ILE A 5 -16.07 -51.75 16.96
C ILE A 5 -17.19 -50.79 16.57
N LEU A 6 -18.17 -50.60 17.46
CA LEU A 6 -19.29 -49.68 17.21
C LEU A 6 -18.81 -48.23 17.09
N PHE A 7 -17.91 -47.78 17.98
CA PHE A 7 -17.36 -46.43 17.96
C PHE A 7 -16.59 -46.13 16.66
N LYS A 8 -15.74 -47.06 16.19
CA LYS A 8 -15.01 -46.90 14.92
C LYS A 8 -15.94 -46.75 13.72
N ARG A 9 -17.05 -47.50 13.69
CA ARG A 9 -18.04 -47.40 12.61
C ARG A 9 -18.75 -46.04 12.59
N ILE A 10 -19.07 -45.49 13.76
CA ILE A 10 -19.69 -44.16 13.88
C ILE A 10 -18.73 -43.07 13.39
N VAL A 11 -17.46 -43.12 13.81
CA VAL A 11 -16.44 -42.13 13.38
C VAL A 11 -16.20 -42.20 11.87
N SER A 12 -16.08 -43.40 11.30
CA SER A 12 -15.94 -43.56 9.83
C SER A 12 -17.15 -43.02 9.07
N LEU A 13 -18.37 -43.21 9.59
CA LEU A 13 -19.58 -42.67 8.96
C LEU A 13 -19.59 -41.14 8.99
N LEU A 14 -19.21 -40.53 10.11
CA LEU A 14 -19.14 -39.07 10.25
C LEU A 14 -18.09 -38.45 9.31
N LEU A 15 -16.92 -39.08 9.19
CA LEU A 15 -15.88 -38.64 8.26
C LEU A 15 -16.33 -38.75 6.80
N LEU A 16 -17.06 -39.82 6.44
CA LEU A 16 -17.61 -39.98 5.11
C LEU A 16 -18.65 -38.89 4.78
N VAL A 17 -19.56 -38.59 5.72
CA VAL A 17 -20.56 -37.53 5.55
C VAL A 17 -19.87 -36.17 5.38
N PHE A 18 -18.88 -35.87 6.22
CA PHE A 18 -18.10 -34.63 6.11
C PHE A 18 -17.39 -34.51 4.76
N PHE A 19 -16.76 -35.59 4.29
CA PHE A 19 -16.07 -35.61 3.00
C PHE A 19 -17.03 -35.39 1.83
N VAL A 20 -18.19 -36.06 1.83
CA VAL A 20 -19.21 -35.87 0.77
C VAL A 20 -19.75 -34.45 0.76
N SER A 21 -20.02 -33.86 1.94
CA SER A 21 -20.44 -32.46 2.04
C SER A 21 -19.37 -31.49 1.55
N PHE A 22 -18.09 -31.74 1.86
CA PHE A 22 -16.98 -30.92 1.41
C PHE A 22 -16.81 -30.94 -0.12
N VAL A 23 -16.88 -32.13 -0.73
CA VAL A 23 -16.81 -32.28 -2.19
C VAL A 23 -18.00 -31.59 -2.88
N ALA A 24 -19.22 -31.73 -2.35
CA ALA A 24 -20.39 -31.05 -2.89
C ALA A 24 -20.27 -29.52 -2.81
N TYR A 25 -19.76 -29.00 -1.69
CA TYR A 25 -19.48 -27.57 -1.53
C TYR A 25 -18.46 -27.07 -2.57
N PHE A 26 -17.37 -27.81 -2.78
CA PHE A 26 -16.33 -27.44 -3.74
C PHE A 26 -16.86 -27.42 -5.19
N LEU A 27 -17.66 -28.41 -5.58
CA LEU A 27 -18.28 -28.47 -6.91
C LEU A 27 -19.28 -27.32 -7.14
N CYS A 28 -20.03 -26.91 -6.11
CA CYS A 28 -20.89 -25.74 -6.21
C CYS A 28 -20.09 -24.44 -6.31
N PHE A 29 -18.98 -24.34 -5.58
CA PHE A 29 -18.12 -23.15 -5.58
C PHE A 29 -17.45 -22.89 -6.94
N GLU A 30 -16.90 -23.91 -7.60
CA GLU A 30 -16.32 -23.76 -8.94
C GLU A 30 -17.34 -23.27 -9.98
N LYS A 31 -18.61 -23.70 -9.87
CA LYS A 31 -19.64 -23.31 -10.81
C LYS A 31 -19.96 -21.82 -10.74
N THR A 32 -19.86 -21.22 -9.54
CA THR A 32 -20.09 -19.79 -9.34
C THR A 32 -18.95 -18.95 -9.95
N LEU A 33 -17.69 -19.36 -9.75
CA LEU A 33 -16.53 -18.65 -10.31
C LEU A 33 -16.50 -18.65 -11.84
N ARG A 34 -17.08 -19.65 -12.51
CA ARG A 34 -17.08 -19.75 -13.98
C ARG A 34 -18.09 -18.84 -14.67
N VAL A 35 -19.12 -18.38 -13.96
CA VAL A 35 -20.15 -17.50 -14.55
C VAL A 35 -19.67 -16.06 -14.64
N GLU A 36 -18.77 -15.63 -13.76
CA GLU A 36 -18.33 -14.24 -13.67
C GLU A 36 -17.28 -13.86 -14.74
N ASN A 37 -16.52 -14.82 -15.27
CA ASN A 37 -15.46 -14.56 -16.25
C ASN A 37 -15.93 -14.41 -17.72
N ASN A 38 -17.22 -14.59 -18.03
CA ASN A 38 -17.72 -14.54 -19.41
C ASN A 38 -18.46 -13.23 -19.78
N SER A 39 -18.42 -12.20 -18.92
CA SER A 39 -19.19 -10.95 -19.11
C SER A 39 -18.37 -9.75 -19.62
N ALA A 40 -17.09 -9.93 -19.96
CA ALA A 40 -16.27 -8.83 -20.48
C ALA A 40 -16.66 -8.50 -21.94
N SER A 41 -17.50 -7.48 -22.11
CA SER A 41 -17.73 -6.85 -23.42
C SER A 41 -16.50 -6.08 -23.89
N PRO A 42 -16.16 -6.15 -25.20
CA PRO A 42 -15.04 -5.40 -25.74
C PRO A 42 -15.31 -3.89 -25.71
N MET A 43 -14.41 -3.15 -25.05
CA MET A 43 -14.38 -1.68 -25.05
C MET A 43 -14.04 -1.19 -26.46
N HIS A 44 -14.97 -0.53 -27.13
CA HIS A 44 -14.70 0.21 -28.35
C HIS A 44 -13.93 1.50 -28.02
N ALA A 45 -12.70 1.60 -28.53
CA ALA A 45 -11.91 2.83 -28.51
C ALA A 45 -12.56 3.86 -29.45
N ASN A 46 -12.98 4.99 -28.89
CA ASN A 46 -13.45 6.14 -29.65
C ASN A 46 -12.26 7.06 -29.93
N GLU A 47 -11.77 6.99 -31.16
CA GLU A 47 -10.73 7.84 -31.70
C GLU A 47 -11.40 9.05 -32.35
N ASN A 48 -11.38 10.21 -31.67
CA ASN A 48 -11.56 11.54 -32.26
C ASN A 48 -11.39 12.61 -31.19
N THR A 49 -10.39 13.48 -31.31
CA THR A 49 -10.55 14.96 -31.36
C THR A 49 -9.15 15.59 -31.51
N VAL A 50 -8.76 15.83 -32.75
CA VAL A 50 -7.72 16.82 -33.11
C VAL A 50 -8.47 18.05 -33.61
N LEU A 51 -8.25 19.21 -32.99
CA LEU A 51 -7.89 20.47 -33.66
C LEU A 51 -8.04 21.69 -32.74
N ASN A 52 -7.14 22.64 -33.00
CA ASN A 52 -7.31 24.09 -32.89
C ASN A 52 -6.85 24.78 -31.60
N ARG A 53 -5.56 25.17 -31.56
CA ARG A 53 -5.15 26.38 -30.83
C ARG A 53 -4.47 27.36 -31.78
N ASN A 54 -5.27 28.35 -32.15
CA ASN A 54 -4.97 29.40 -33.10
C ASN A 54 -4.04 30.44 -32.49
N LYS A 55 -3.15 30.97 -33.33
CA LYS A 55 -2.16 32.02 -33.05
C LYS A 55 -2.85 33.33 -32.74
N ASN A 56 -2.43 34.03 -31.69
CA ASN A 56 -2.54 35.48 -31.58
C ASN A 56 -1.36 36.01 -30.74
N SER A 57 -0.28 36.36 -31.44
CA SER A 57 0.83 37.15 -30.91
C SER A 57 0.56 38.62 -31.22
N ALA A 58 -0.06 39.33 -30.28
CA ALA A 58 -0.06 40.79 -30.27
C ALA A 58 0.96 41.25 -29.23
N VAL A 59 2.02 41.88 -29.73
CA VAL A 59 3.11 42.49 -29.00
C VAL A 59 2.58 43.67 -28.19
N HIS A 60 2.66 43.58 -26.87
CA HIS A 60 2.57 44.74 -25.98
C HIS A 60 3.83 44.78 -25.11
N SER A 61 4.72 45.71 -25.47
CA SER A 61 5.89 46.09 -24.69
C SER A 61 5.44 46.81 -23.43
N MET A 62 5.28 46.07 -22.35
CA MET A 62 5.13 46.62 -21.00
C MET A 62 6.46 46.55 -20.24
N ASP A 63 6.87 47.74 -19.84
CA ASP A 63 7.81 48.15 -18.79
C ASP A 63 8.48 47.02 -17.99
N ALA A 64 9.78 46.83 -18.23
CA ALA A 64 10.62 45.77 -17.66
C ALA A 64 11.20 46.09 -16.28
N SER A 65 10.58 46.99 -15.51
CA SER A 65 11.20 47.55 -14.29
C SER A 65 10.49 47.22 -12.96
N LEU A 66 9.42 46.40 -12.96
CA LEU A 66 8.62 46.10 -11.75
C LEU A 66 8.23 44.61 -11.55
N ILE A 67 9.05 43.65 -11.99
CA ILE A 67 8.83 42.23 -11.66
C ILE A 67 9.96 41.73 -10.73
N LYS A 68 9.92 42.20 -9.48
CA LYS A 68 10.50 41.48 -8.33
C LYS A 68 9.34 40.95 -7.48
N ASN A 69 8.59 40.02 -8.05
CA ASN A 69 7.99 38.95 -7.26
C ASN A 69 8.71 37.70 -7.73
N GLU A 70 9.89 37.44 -7.14
CA GLU A 70 10.30 36.05 -6.99
C GLU A 70 9.18 35.42 -6.17
N SER A 71 8.18 34.87 -6.86
CA SER A 71 7.23 33.98 -6.22
C SER A 71 8.10 32.92 -5.55
N GLU A 72 8.17 32.99 -4.23
CA GLU A 72 8.90 32.03 -3.42
C GLU A 72 8.34 30.66 -3.80
N THR A 73 9.04 29.98 -4.71
CA THR A 73 8.59 28.71 -5.27
C THR A 73 8.50 27.76 -4.09
N TRP A 74 7.28 27.33 -3.77
CA TRP A 74 7.01 26.41 -2.68
C TRP A 74 7.96 25.20 -2.81
N ASN A 75 8.86 25.08 -1.83
CA ASN A 75 9.91 24.07 -1.81
C ASN A 75 9.88 23.36 -0.45
N PRO A 76 8.97 22.40 -0.26
CA PRO A 76 8.79 21.71 1.03
C PRO A 76 10.04 20.90 1.45
N MET A 77 10.94 20.60 0.52
CA MET A 77 12.20 19.88 0.80
C MET A 77 13.32 20.78 1.36
N GLY A 78 13.12 22.10 1.40
CA GLY A 78 14.12 23.04 1.91
C GLY A 78 15.38 23.14 1.05
N ASP A 79 16.53 23.39 1.68
CA ASP A 79 17.81 23.49 1.00
C ASP A 79 18.35 22.12 0.53
N ALA A 80 19.49 22.13 -0.20
CA ALA A 80 20.08 20.90 -0.75
C ALA A 80 20.50 19.89 0.32
N VAL A 81 20.80 20.34 1.55
CA VAL A 81 21.19 19.47 2.67
C VAL A 81 19.95 18.79 3.24
N SER A 82 18.91 19.58 3.52
CA SER A 82 17.61 19.12 4.01
C SER A 82 16.98 18.13 3.03
N LYS A 83 16.99 18.47 1.73
CA LYS A 83 16.51 17.58 0.67
C LYS A 83 17.23 16.22 0.69
N ARG A 84 18.56 16.21 0.81
CA ARG A 84 19.33 14.96 0.85
C ARG A 84 18.95 14.13 2.08
N GLU A 85 18.87 14.75 3.25
CA GLU A 85 18.49 14.05 4.48
C GLU A 85 17.07 13.46 4.39
N ILE A 86 16.12 14.21 3.83
CA ILE A 86 14.75 13.72 3.59
C ILE A 86 14.76 12.51 2.64
N VAL A 87 15.46 12.61 1.51
CA VAL A 87 15.57 11.52 0.52
C VAL A 87 16.21 10.28 1.14
N ASP A 88 17.32 10.44 1.86
CA ASP A 88 18.04 9.34 2.48
C ASP A 88 17.19 8.67 3.58
N TRP A 89 16.46 9.47 4.38
CA TRP A 89 15.55 8.95 5.39
C TRP A 89 14.42 8.12 4.77
N PHE A 90 13.76 8.63 3.73
CA PHE A 90 12.72 7.88 3.00
C PHE A 90 13.26 6.60 2.37
N ALA A 91 14.42 6.67 1.71
CA ALA A 91 15.05 5.51 1.09
C ALA A 91 15.42 4.43 2.12
N SER A 92 15.92 4.82 3.30
CA SER A 92 16.22 3.88 4.39
C SER A 92 14.99 3.13 4.91
N ARG A 93 13.79 3.71 4.70
CA ARG A 93 12.49 3.15 5.07
C ARG A 93 11.74 2.53 3.89
N GLY A 94 12.46 2.26 2.80
CA GLY A 94 11.93 1.58 1.62
C GLY A 94 11.10 2.46 0.68
N ASN A 95 11.02 3.77 0.94
CA ASN A 95 10.38 4.70 0.02
C ASN A 95 11.41 5.25 -0.96
N PHE A 96 11.53 4.59 -2.10
CA PHE A 96 12.51 4.98 -3.12
C PHE A 96 11.98 6.05 -4.08
N SER A 97 10.68 6.41 -4.04
CA SER A 97 10.10 7.41 -4.95
C SER A 97 10.74 8.81 -4.88
N PHE A 98 11.39 9.12 -3.77
CA PHE A 98 12.16 10.36 -3.56
C PHE A 98 13.60 10.28 -4.08
N ALA A 99 14.12 9.08 -4.33
CA ALA A 99 15.47 8.87 -4.85
C ALA A 99 15.54 9.13 -6.36
N ASP A 100 16.77 9.30 -6.86
CA ASP A 100 17.03 9.44 -8.29
C ASP A 100 16.45 8.22 -9.06
N PRO A 101 15.64 8.42 -10.12
CA PRO A 101 15.16 7.33 -10.96
C PRO A 101 16.28 6.40 -11.47
N ALA A 102 17.48 6.94 -11.71
CA ALA A 102 18.63 6.13 -12.11
C ALA A 102 19.01 5.09 -11.05
N ALA A 103 18.78 5.35 -9.76
CA ALA A 103 19.06 4.43 -8.66
C ALA A 103 18.10 3.22 -8.60
N HIS A 104 17.00 3.22 -9.37
CA HIS A 104 16.02 2.12 -9.40
C HIS A 104 16.33 1.08 -10.48
N ASN A 105 17.02 1.46 -11.55
CA ASN A 105 17.15 0.63 -12.75
C ASN A 105 18.06 -0.61 -12.53
N ASP A 106 18.94 -0.60 -11.54
CA ASP A 106 19.89 -1.70 -11.31
C ASP A 106 19.20 -2.99 -10.88
N TYR A 107 18.20 -2.91 -9.99
CA TYR A 107 17.47 -4.07 -9.49
C TYR A 107 16.55 -4.68 -10.56
N GLN A 108 16.12 -3.87 -11.54
CA GLN A 108 15.33 -4.33 -12.67
C GLN A 108 16.06 -5.40 -13.52
N GLN A 109 17.40 -5.41 -13.47
CA GLN A 109 18.23 -6.35 -14.22
C GLN A 109 18.48 -7.68 -13.48
N TYR A 110 18.21 -7.75 -12.18
CA TYR A 110 18.38 -8.98 -11.42
C TYR A 110 17.27 -9.99 -11.69
N ASP A 111 17.63 -11.27 -11.75
CA ASP A 111 16.66 -12.36 -11.79
C ASP A 111 15.93 -12.51 -10.45
N LEU A 112 14.79 -13.22 -10.46
CA LEU A 112 13.95 -13.39 -9.27
C LEU A 112 14.67 -14.12 -8.14
N ASP A 113 15.53 -15.11 -8.43
CA ASP A 113 16.28 -15.86 -7.42
C ASP A 113 17.28 -14.95 -6.68
N THR A 114 17.97 -14.09 -7.41
CA THR A 114 18.87 -13.08 -6.87
C THR A 114 18.11 -12.07 -6.01
N LEU A 115 16.98 -11.56 -6.49
CA LEU A 115 16.14 -10.64 -5.72
C LEU A 115 15.60 -11.29 -4.43
N HIS A 116 15.18 -12.56 -4.49
CA HIS A 116 14.77 -13.31 -3.30
C HIS A 116 15.91 -13.44 -2.30
N LYS A 117 17.12 -13.81 -2.74
CA LYS A 117 18.29 -13.91 -1.85
C LYS A 117 18.63 -12.57 -1.18
N LEU A 118 18.60 -11.47 -1.93
CA LEU A 118 18.84 -10.13 -1.39
C LEU A 118 17.73 -9.72 -0.40
N GLY A 119 16.47 -9.93 -0.77
CA GLY A 119 15.33 -9.64 0.11
C GLY A 119 15.29 -10.52 1.36
N ASP A 120 15.74 -11.77 1.27
CA ASP A 120 15.93 -12.66 2.42
C ASP A 120 16.96 -12.12 3.41
N GLN A 121 17.93 -11.34 2.93
CA GLN A 121 18.94 -10.65 3.74
C GLN A 121 18.50 -9.25 4.21
N GLY A 122 17.27 -8.85 3.90
CA GLY A 122 16.71 -7.56 4.33
C GLY A 122 16.95 -6.40 3.37
N ASP A 123 17.38 -6.66 2.14
CA ASP A 123 17.49 -5.63 1.12
C ASP A 123 16.09 -5.12 0.72
N LEU A 124 15.74 -3.92 1.19
CA LEU A 124 14.44 -3.31 0.95
C LEU A 124 14.20 -2.96 -0.52
N ARG A 125 15.26 -2.70 -1.31
CA ARG A 125 15.12 -2.43 -2.76
C ARG A 125 14.79 -3.70 -3.50
N ALA A 126 15.44 -4.81 -3.14
CA ALA A 126 15.10 -6.11 -3.70
C ALA A 126 13.66 -6.51 -3.39
N LEU A 127 13.20 -6.26 -2.16
CA LEU A 127 11.82 -6.55 -1.77
C LEU A 127 10.80 -5.64 -2.48
N ASP A 128 11.10 -4.35 -2.67
CA ASP A 128 10.22 -3.47 -3.44
C ASP A 128 10.13 -3.91 -4.91
N GLU A 129 11.27 -4.27 -5.52
CA GLU A 129 11.30 -4.78 -6.89
C GLU A 129 10.55 -6.12 -7.02
N LEU A 130 10.70 -7.03 -6.04
CA LEU A 130 9.90 -8.26 -6.00
C LEU A 130 8.41 -7.94 -5.92
N ALA A 131 8.00 -6.99 -5.07
CA ALA A 131 6.62 -6.55 -4.95
C ALA A 131 6.08 -5.97 -6.27
N ASN A 132 6.92 -5.30 -7.06
CA ASN A 132 6.56 -4.78 -8.39
C ASN A 132 6.37 -5.87 -9.45
N ARG A 133 6.99 -7.04 -9.26
CA ARG A 133 6.95 -8.17 -10.21
C ARG A 133 5.95 -9.27 -9.83
N THR A 134 5.25 -9.15 -8.70
CA THR A 134 4.29 -10.18 -8.29
C THR A 134 3.09 -10.22 -9.24
N GLU A 135 2.61 -11.43 -9.53
CA GLU A 135 1.45 -11.64 -10.40
C GLU A 135 0.13 -11.69 -9.62
N THR A 136 0.20 -11.96 -8.31
CA THR A 136 -0.96 -12.11 -7.45
C THR A 136 -0.91 -11.22 -6.21
N ILE A 137 -2.08 -10.85 -5.69
CA ILE A 137 -2.21 -10.08 -4.46
C ILE A 137 -1.63 -10.84 -3.25
N ASP A 138 -1.76 -12.17 -3.21
CA ASP A 138 -1.19 -12.97 -2.12
C ASP A 138 0.35 -12.93 -2.11
N GLN A 139 0.97 -13.02 -3.29
CA GLN A 139 2.41 -12.85 -3.43
C GLN A 139 2.84 -11.45 -3.00
N LEU A 140 2.12 -10.41 -3.46
CA LEU A 140 2.37 -9.03 -3.08
C LEU A 140 2.34 -8.86 -1.56
N LYS A 141 1.27 -9.31 -0.90
CA LYS A 141 1.10 -9.20 0.56
C LYS A 141 2.21 -9.92 1.32
N SER A 142 2.62 -11.09 0.86
CA SER A 142 3.73 -11.84 1.47
C SER A 142 5.05 -11.07 1.40
N ILE A 143 5.38 -10.50 0.23
CA ILE A 143 6.59 -9.69 0.04
C ILE A 143 6.53 -8.40 0.86
N LEU A 144 5.40 -7.69 0.85
CA LEU A 144 5.23 -6.46 1.61
C LEU A 144 5.30 -6.70 3.13
N ALA A 145 4.71 -7.79 3.63
CA ALA A 145 4.81 -8.16 5.03
C ALA A 145 6.28 -8.42 5.43
N LYS A 146 7.05 -9.11 4.58
CA LYS A 146 8.48 -9.31 4.79
C LYS A 146 9.26 -7.99 4.82
N ALA A 147 8.99 -7.08 3.88
CA ALA A 147 9.60 -5.76 3.85
C ALA A 147 9.24 -4.93 5.08
N ALA A 148 7.99 -4.99 5.54
CA ALA A 148 7.54 -4.32 6.76
C ALA A 148 8.31 -4.81 8.01
N ILE A 149 8.51 -6.13 8.14
CA ILE A 149 9.31 -6.74 9.22
C ILE A 149 10.76 -6.24 9.18
N TYR A 150 11.34 -6.11 7.99
CA TYR A 150 12.68 -5.54 7.80
C TYR A 150 12.76 -4.03 8.04
N GLY A 151 11.62 -3.34 8.15
CA GLY A 151 11.56 -1.94 8.55
C GLY A 151 11.04 -0.99 7.48
N SER A 152 10.56 -1.48 6.33
CA SER A 152 9.99 -0.61 5.28
C SER A 152 8.64 -0.03 5.70
N THR A 153 8.55 1.30 5.88
CA THR A 153 7.26 1.99 6.08
C THR A 153 6.49 2.13 4.76
N ALA A 154 7.20 2.21 3.63
CA ALA A 154 6.59 2.20 2.30
C ALA A 154 5.81 0.91 2.04
N ALA A 155 6.35 -0.24 2.46
CA ALA A 155 5.66 -1.52 2.32
C ALA A 155 4.38 -1.57 3.16
N ILE A 156 4.40 -1.01 4.38
CA ILE A 156 3.23 -0.90 5.26
C ILE A 156 2.15 -0.04 4.59
N THR A 157 2.53 1.13 4.07
CA THR A 157 1.62 1.99 3.29
C THR A 157 1.05 1.24 2.08
N ARG A 158 1.89 0.52 1.35
CA ARG A 158 1.46 -0.26 0.17
C ARG A 158 0.55 -1.45 0.52
N MET A 159 0.62 -1.99 1.74
CA MET A 159 -0.38 -2.95 2.21
C MET A 159 -1.76 -2.29 2.38
N GLY A 160 -1.79 -1.04 2.84
CA GLY A 160 -3.02 -0.23 2.89
C GLY A 160 -3.63 -0.01 1.50
N THR A 161 -2.81 0.36 0.50
CA THR A 161 -3.30 0.56 -0.87
C THR A 161 -3.72 -0.75 -1.55
N ALA A 162 -3.06 -1.86 -1.23
CA ALA A 162 -3.40 -3.18 -1.78
C ALA A 162 -4.82 -3.66 -1.42
N ILE A 163 -5.39 -3.20 -0.29
CA ILE A 163 -6.75 -3.55 0.13
C ILE A 163 -7.79 -3.09 -0.89
N GLU A 164 -7.61 -1.91 -1.49
CA GLU A 164 -8.54 -1.39 -2.50
C GLU A 164 -8.62 -2.33 -3.72
N SER A 165 -7.46 -2.79 -4.19
CA SER A 165 -7.33 -3.72 -5.31
C SER A 165 -7.77 -5.15 -4.96
N GLU A 166 -7.45 -5.63 -3.75
CA GLU A 166 -7.80 -6.98 -3.28
C GLU A 166 -9.32 -7.17 -3.23
N PHE A 167 -10.02 -6.18 -2.68
CA PHE A 167 -11.45 -6.30 -2.39
C PHE A 167 -12.33 -5.57 -3.40
N TRP A 168 -11.77 -4.92 -4.42
CA TRP A 168 -12.53 -4.20 -5.45
C TRP A 168 -13.55 -3.23 -4.83
N ILE A 169 -13.13 -2.51 -3.78
CA ILE A 169 -14.06 -1.78 -2.89
C ILE A 169 -14.86 -0.69 -3.62
N GLY A 170 -14.37 -0.23 -4.79
CA GLY A 170 -15.08 0.67 -5.69
C GLY A 170 -16.46 0.16 -6.14
N ASN A 171 -16.66 -1.17 -6.17
CA ASN A 171 -17.91 -1.82 -6.58
C ASN A 171 -18.86 -2.15 -5.41
N MET A 172 -18.47 -1.87 -4.17
CA MET A 172 -19.25 -2.18 -2.96
C MET A 172 -20.21 -1.06 -2.56
N SER A 173 -21.23 -1.32 -1.74
CA SER A 173 -21.98 -0.24 -1.08
C SER A 173 -21.09 0.56 -0.10
N ALA A 174 -21.56 1.72 0.35
CA ALA A 174 -20.84 2.53 1.34
C ALA A 174 -20.61 1.76 2.66
N GLU A 175 -21.62 1.02 3.11
CA GLU A 175 -21.56 0.19 4.32
C GLU A 175 -20.60 -0.98 4.16
N GLN A 176 -20.59 -1.61 2.98
CA GLN A 176 -19.73 -2.76 2.68
C GLN A 176 -18.25 -2.36 2.52
N ARG A 177 -17.97 -1.18 1.95
CA ARG A 177 -16.58 -0.71 1.76
C ARG A 177 -15.94 -0.16 3.03
N LYS A 178 -16.75 0.38 3.96
CA LYS A 178 -16.24 1.08 5.15
C LYS A 178 -15.23 0.24 5.95
N PRO A 179 -15.48 -1.04 6.28
CA PRO A 179 -14.50 -1.86 7.01
C PRO A 179 -13.14 -1.97 6.32
N TYR A 180 -13.10 -2.06 4.99
CA TYR A 180 -11.86 -2.14 4.22
C TYR A 180 -11.10 -0.81 4.20
N ILE A 181 -11.83 0.31 4.13
CA ILE A 181 -11.23 1.65 4.29
C ILE A 181 -10.61 1.78 5.68
N LEU A 182 -11.29 1.34 6.74
CA LEU A 182 -10.75 1.37 8.09
C LEU A 182 -9.50 0.48 8.25
N GLU A 183 -9.47 -0.71 7.64
CA GLU A 183 -8.27 -1.56 7.63
C GLU A 183 -7.11 -0.88 6.88
N ALA A 184 -7.37 -0.25 5.71
CA ALA A 184 -6.35 0.50 4.97
C ALA A 184 -5.79 1.68 5.79
N MET A 185 -6.67 2.45 6.43
CA MET A 185 -6.27 3.53 7.34
C MET A 185 -5.45 3.01 8.52
N SER A 186 -5.72 1.80 9.01
CA SER A 186 -4.94 1.18 10.08
C SER A 186 -3.49 0.91 9.66
N PHE A 187 -3.25 0.51 8.40
CA PHE A 187 -1.88 0.40 7.87
C PHE A 187 -1.18 1.76 7.74
N TYR A 188 -1.88 2.80 7.27
CA TYR A 188 -1.31 4.15 7.20
C TYR A 188 -0.94 4.69 8.58
N GLU A 189 -1.77 4.42 9.60
CA GLU A 189 -1.49 4.78 11.00
C GLU A 189 -0.26 4.02 11.55
N VAL A 190 -0.01 2.77 11.14
CA VAL A 190 1.23 2.05 11.51
C VAL A 190 2.46 2.73 10.90
N ALA A 191 2.39 3.14 9.63
CA ALA A 191 3.50 3.88 9.00
C ALA A 191 3.76 5.21 9.74
N GLU A 192 2.70 5.92 10.14
CA GLU A 192 2.77 7.16 10.91
C GLU A 192 3.38 6.96 12.31
N GLN A 193 3.00 5.89 13.02
CA GLN A 193 3.62 5.53 14.32
C GLN A 193 5.13 5.32 14.20
N ARG A 194 5.60 4.93 13.01
CA ARG A 194 7.01 4.78 12.68
C ARG A 194 7.65 6.04 12.10
N GLY A 195 6.92 7.15 12.09
CA GLY A 195 7.37 8.46 11.64
C GLY A 195 7.08 8.82 10.19
N ASP A 196 6.52 7.89 9.40
CA ASP A 196 6.23 8.12 7.99
C ASP A 196 4.77 8.50 7.77
N TRP A 197 4.52 9.82 7.68
CA TRP A 197 3.17 10.36 7.54
C TRP A 197 2.68 10.36 6.09
N TRP A 198 3.54 9.98 5.13
CA TRP A 198 3.26 10.13 3.70
C TRP A 198 2.00 9.35 3.28
N GLY A 199 1.88 8.10 3.72
CA GLY A 199 0.73 7.25 3.41
C GLY A 199 -0.58 7.83 3.90
N LYS A 200 -0.62 8.41 5.11
CA LYS A 200 -1.82 9.04 5.67
C LYS A 200 -2.17 10.35 4.97
N ILE A 201 -1.17 11.20 4.71
CA ILE A 201 -1.35 12.52 4.07
C ILE A 201 -1.82 12.38 2.63
N ASN A 202 -1.20 11.50 1.85
CA ASN A 202 -1.46 11.37 0.42
C ASN A 202 -2.55 10.31 0.16
N ASP A 203 -2.27 9.05 0.48
CA ASP A 203 -3.11 7.92 0.08
C ASP A 203 -4.37 7.82 0.95
N GLY A 204 -4.22 7.99 2.27
CA GLY A 204 -5.32 7.98 3.23
C GLY A 204 -6.34 9.10 2.98
N ARG A 205 -5.86 10.34 2.83
CA ARG A 205 -6.73 11.48 2.46
C ARG A 205 -7.43 11.24 1.14
N SER A 206 -6.69 10.85 0.08
CA SER A 206 -7.27 10.56 -1.23
C SER A 206 -8.33 9.45 -1.16
N LEU A 207 -8.09 8.40 -0.37
CA LEU A 207 -9.01 7.29 -0.18
C LEU A 207 -10.33 7.74 0.47
N LEU A 208 -10.24 8.53 1.55
CA LEU A 208 -11.42 9.06 2.24
C LEU A 208 -12.22 10.01 1.34
N GLU A 209 -11.55 10.93 0.64
CA GLU A 209 -12.17 11.89 -0.28
C GLU A 209 -12.85 11.19 -1.46
N ARG A 210 -12.15 10.25 -2.11
CA ARG A 210 -12.64 9.48 -3.27
C ARG A 210 -13.94 8.75 -2.97
N TYR A 211 -14.08 8.26 -1.74
CA TYR A 211 -15.25 7.48 -1.32
C TYR A 211 -16.22 8.24 -0.41
N GLY A 212 -16.01 9.54 -0.20
CA GLY A 212 -16.88 10.39 0.61
C GLY A 212 -17.02 9.90 2.05
N VAL A 213 -15.98 9.28 2.61
CA VAL A 213 -15.99 8.73 3.96
C VAL A 213 -15.52 9.78 4.95
N THR A 214 -16.38 10.09 5.92
CA THR A 214 -16.01 10.86 7.12
C THR A 214 -15.82 9.88 8.27
N LEU A 215 -14.68 9.94 8.96
CA LEU A 215 -14.38 9.09 10.09
C LEU A 215 -15.10 9.61 11.35
N SER A 216 -15.83 8.72 12.03
CA SER A 216 -16.37 9.00 13.38
C SER A 216 -15.33 8.75 14.47
N ASP A 217 -15.67 9.08 15.72
CA ASP A 217 -14.81 8.77 16.86
C ASP A 217 -14.62 7.25 17.05
N GLU A 218 -15.66 6.46 16.78
CA GLU A 218 -15.58 5.00 16.82
C GLU A 218 -14.66 4.45 15.72
N ASP A 219 -14.69 5.05 14.52
CA ASP A 219 -13.80 4.69 13.42
C ASP A 219 -12.34 4.98 13.79
N ASN A 220 -12.07 6.16 14.34
CA ASN A 220 -10.73 6.55 14.81
C ASN A 220 -10.24 5.63 15.94
N PHE A 221 -11.12 5.27 16.89
CA PHE A 221 -10.80 4.31 17.94
C PHE A 221 -10.47 2.93 17.36
N TYR A 222 -11.23 2.46 16.36
CA TYR A 222 -10.95 1.21 15.66
C TYR A 222 -9.59 1.27 14.98
N ILE A 223 -9.29 2.32 14.20
CA ILE A 223 -8.02 2.50 13.49
C ILE A 223 -6.84 2.50 14.48
N ALA A 224 -6.94 3.24 15.57
CA ALA A 224 -5.89 3.31 16.59
C ALA A 224 -5.65 1.94 17.26
N LYS A 225 -6.72 1.21 17.60
CA LYS A 225 -6.60 -0.13 18.17
C LYS A 225 -5.98 -1.11 17.17
N ARG A 226 -6.50 -1.12 15.93
CA ARG A 226 -6.11 -2.07 14.90
C ARG A 226 -4.69 -1.84 14.42
N SER A 227 -4.29 -0.59 14.22
CA SER A 227 -2.90 -0.23 13.88
C SER A 227 -1.92 -0.70 14.96
N LYS A 228 -2.25 -0.53 16.25
CA LYS A 228 -1.44 -1.06 17.35
C LYS A 228 -1.25 -2.57 17.26
N GLU A 229 -2.32 -3.33 16.99
CA GLU A 229 -2.24 -4.79 16.80
C GLU A 229 -1.31 -5.16 15.62
N ILE A 230 -1.40 -4.44 14.51
CA ILE A 230 -0.55 -4.66 13.32
C ILE A 230 0.91 -4.35 13.66
N TYR A 231 1.18 -3.21 14.31
CA TYR A 231 2.52 -2.80 14.75
C TYR A 231 3.14 -3.86 15.67
N GLU A 232 2.42 -4.24 16.73
CA GLU A 232 2.89 -5.23 17.72
C GLU A 232 3.17 -6.58 17.07
N ASN A 233 2.36 -6.99 16.09
CA ASN A 233 2.59 -8.22 15.34
C ASN A 233 3.89 -8.16 14.51
N PHE A 234 4.12 -7.08 13.75
CA PHE A 234 5.37 -6.95 12.99
C PHE A 234 6.61 -6.83 13.90
N GLU A 235 6.52 -6.06 14.98
CA GLU A 235 7.61 -5.89 15.94
C GLU A 235 7.94 -7.20 16.64
N LYS A 236 6.92 -7.98 17.04
CA LYS A 236 7.12 -9.31 17.62
C LYS A 236 7.90 -10.22 16.67
N ILE A 237 7.49 -10.32 15.40
CA ILE A 237 8.17 -11.15 14.40
C ILE A 237 9.62 -10.66 14.19
N ARG A 238 9.82 -9.34 14.13
CA ARG A 238 11.15 -8.73 14.01
C ARG A 238 12.07 -9.09 15.18
N ILE A 239 11.56 -9.05 16.42
CA ILE A 239 12.29 -9.46 17.62
C ILE A 239 12.61 -10.96 17.59
N GLU A 240 11.66 -11.81 17.20
CA GLU A 240 11.86 -13.26 17.06
C GLU A 240 12.94 -13.60 16.00
N MET A 241 13.10 -12.75 14.98
CA MET A 241 14.16 -12.84 13.97
C MET A 241 15.52 -12.25 14.42
N GLY A 242 15.62 -11.70 15.63
CA GLY A 242 16.85 -11.09 16.14
C GLY A 242 17.17 -9.70 15.58
N LEU A 243 16.21 -9.03 14.94
CA LEU A 243 16.37 -7.72 14.31
C LEU A 243 16.10 -6.53 15.27
N GLY A 244 15.71 -6.82 16.52
CA GLY A 244 15.38 -5.83 17.55
C GLY A 244 14.01 -5.14 17.34
N ALA A 245 13.72 -4.15 18.18
CA ALA A 245 12.52 -3.31 18.01
C ALA A 245 12.66 -2.39 16.78
N PHE A 246 11.56 -1.77 16.36
CA PHE A 246 11.63 -0.74 15.32
C PHE A 246 12.30 0.54 15.82
N ASP A 247 13.06 1.19 14.95
CA ASP A 247 13.50 2.57 15.16
C ASP A 247 12.42 3.53 14.63
N ASN A 248 11.76 4.22 15.56
CA ASN A 248 10.70 5.19 15.27
C ASN A 248 11.21 6.63 15.32
N SER A 249 12.53 6.85 15.35
CA SER A 249 13.11 8.19 15.31
C SER A 249 12.88 8.87 13.95
N VAL A 250 12.60 10.17 14.01
CA VAL A 250 12.34 11.03 12.86
C VAL A 250 13.21 12.28 12.99
N PRO A 251 14.06 12.60 12.00
CA PRO A 251 14.82 13.85 11.99
C PRO A 251 13.91 15.07 11.94
N ASP A 252 14.32 16.16 12.59
CA ASP A 252 13.58 17.44 12.59
C ASP A 252 13.33 17.96 11.17
N THR A 253 14.25 17.72 10.23
CA THR A 253 14.11 18.10 8.82
C THR A 253 12.98 17.36 8.12
N VAL A 254 12.76 16.09 8.46
CA VAL A 254 11.64 15.28 7.95
C VAL A 254 10.32 15.72 8.59
N ILE A 255 10.32 16.04 9.89
CA ILE A 255 9.13 16.60 10.55
C ILE A 255 8.69 17.90 9.88
N LYS A 256 9.63 18.84 9.67
CA LYS A 256 9.35 20.12 8.97
C LYS A 256 8.83 19.91 7.55
N PHE A 257 9.39 18.93 6.83
CA PHE A 257 8.87 18.57 5.51
C PHE A 257 7.39 18.18 5.58
N TYR A 258 6.99 17.34 6.53
CA TYR A 258 5.58 16.97 6.68
C TYR A 258 4.69 18.13 7.14
N GLU A 259 5.17 18.99 8.04
CA GLU A 259 4.45 20.20 8.46
C GLU A 259 4.13 21.11 7.24
N GLU A 260 5.10 21.29 6.34
CA GLU A 260 4.89 22.04 5.09
C GLU A 260 3.93 21.33 4.13
N MET A 261 3.95 19.99 4.05
CA MET A 261 3.00 19.22 3.24
C MET A 261 1.56 19.26 3.78
N LEU A 262 1.39 19.50 5.09
CA LEU A 262 0.08 19.65 5.73
C LEU A 262 -0.47 21.09 5.65
N ARG A 263 0.35 22.05 5.24
CA ARG A 263 -0.06 23.46 5.13
C ARG A 263 -1.15 23.62 4.06
N PRO A 264 -2.28 24.28 4.37
CA PRO A 264 -3.30 24.62 3.36
C PRO A 264 -2.67 25.44 2.22
N LEU A 265 -2.96 25.07 0.97
CA LEU A 265 -2.60 25.84 -0.22
C LEU A 265 -3.62 26.97 -0.49
#